data_AF-A0A395M9L3-F1
#
_entry.id   AF-A0A395M9L3-F1
#
_cell.length_a   1.000
_cell.length_b   1.000
_cell.length_c   1.000
_cell.angle_alpha   90.00
_cell.angle_beta   90.00
_cell.angle_gamma   90.00
#
_symmetry.space_group_name_H-M   'P 1'
#
loop_
_entity.id
_entity.type
_entity.pdbx_description
1 polymer ?
#
loop_
_entity_poly.entity_id
_entity_poly.type
_entity_poly.pdbx_seq_one_letter_code
_entity_poly.pdbx_strand_id
1 'polypeptide(L)'
;RLNIRTLILHEDSPSVNVPSAHAQGLAPFFRENPLLRVERRVDMMRCMYGAFDDAEDVAGHFLDPNAWPSTFVLTADKLVPPVLQWLTDALAVTRVGIPAESYTLILEAGPYRDYFADVSQQQLQKEVAWSRALYYLDQRDAFQLEGSNLTITQPLYMRFIMTSEDIDAIESLANETSPILRSDFNAGIALDVGAIVNQTRYLPDEDWFSEWFFTVNRWQLLAGQPPDQVDYKVRLADN
;
A
#
# COMPACT_ATOMS: atom_id res chain seq x y z
N ARG A 1 -14.97 -5.69 -27.94
CA ARG A 1 -14.91 -4.71 -26.83
C ARG A 1 -16.29 -4.18 -26.38
N LEU A 2 -17.16 -3.67 -27.26
CA LEU A 2 -18.45 -3.05 -26.86
C LEU A 2 -19.48 -3.99 -26.18
N ASN A 3 -19.32 -5.31 -26.34
CA ASN A 3 -20.18 -6.32 -25.74
C ASN A 3 -19.58 -6.95 -24.47
N ILE A 4 -18.33 -6.60 -24.11
CA ILE A 4 -17.72 -7.10 -22.87
C ILE A 4 -18.34 -6.32 -21.72
N ARG A 5 -19.01 -7.01 -20.80
CA ARG A 5 -19.67 -6.38 -19.65
C ARG A 5 -18.83 -6.44 -18.39
N THR A 6 -18.03 -7.49 -18.26
CA THR A 6 -17.18 -7.73 -17.10
C THR A 6 -15.80 -8.10 -17.58
N LEU A 7 -14.79 -7.48 -16.98
CA LEU A 7 -13.39 -7.80 -17.16
C LEU A 7 -12.79 -8.02 -15.76
N ILE A 8 -12.16 -9.17 -15.55
CA ILE A 8 -11.44 -9.47 -14.33
C ILE A 8 -9.95 -9.47 -14.69
N LEU A 9 -9.20 -8.57 -14.09
CA LEU A 9 -7.75 -8.43 -14.24
C LEU A 9 -7.09 -9.02 -13.00
N HIS A 10 -6.27 -10.05 -13.20
CA HIS A 10 -5.46 -10.64 -12.16
C HIS A 10 -4.04 -10.09 -12.26
N GLU A 11 -3.67 -9.25 -11.30
CA GLU A 11 -2.30 -8.85 -11.03
C GLU A 11 -1.76 -9.91 -10.06
N ASP A 12 -1.14 -10.95 -10.60
CA ASP A 12 -0.66 -12.12 -9.83
C ASP A 12 0.84 -12.38 -9.99
N SER A 13 1.55 -11.37 -10.48
CA SER A 13 2.95 -11.44 -10.88
C SER A 13 3.67 -10.15 -10.54
N PRO A 14 4.98 -10.21 -10.20
CA PRO A 14 5.80 -9.03 -10.11
C PRO A 14 5.78 -8.24 -11.43
N SER A 15 5.72 -6.92 -11.33
CA SER A 15 5.83 -6.01 -12.46
C SER A 15 6.93 -5.01 -12.17
N VAL A 16 7.72 -4.69 -13.19
CA VAL A 16 8.61 -3.53 -13.13
C VAL A 16 7.78 -2.24 -13.15
N ASN A 17 8.30 -1.17 -12.53
CA ASN A 17 7.71 0.18 -12.51
C ASN A 17 6.48 0.31 -11.57
N VAL A 18 5.50 1.17 -11.92
CA VAL A 18 4.33 1.53 -11.10
C VAL A 18 3.09 0.77 -11.63
N PRO A 19 2.93 -0.52 -11.29
CA PRO A 19 1.80 -1.30 -11.80
C PRO A 19 0.46 -0.72 -11.33
N SER A 20 0.39 -0.11 -10.16
CA SER A 20 -0.81 0.54 -9.64
C SER A 20 -1.46 1.51 -10.63
N ALA A 21 -0.68 2.22 -11.45
CA ALA A 21 -1.16 3.20 -12.42
C ALA A 21 -1.82 2.58 -13.68
N HIS A 22 -1.66 1.28 -13.96
CA HIS A 22 -2.16 0.65 -15.20
C HIS A 22 -3.68 0.83 -15.40
N ALA A 23 -4.46 0.90 -14.33
CA ALA A 23 -5.91 1.08 -14.40
C ALA A 23 -6.34 2.37 -15.11
N GLN A 24 -5.55 3.45 -15.03
CA GLN A 24 -5.88 4.71 -15.69
C GLN A 24 -5.87 4.58 -17.22
N GLY A 25 -5.03 3.68 -17.75
CA GLY A 25 -4.99 3.35 -19.18
C GLY A 25 -6.30 2.74 -19.71
N LEU A 26 -7.19 2.30 -18.82
CA LEU A 26 -8.48 1.73 -19.21
C LEU A 26 -9.54 2.79 -19.54
N ALA A 27 -9.30 4.07 -19.22
CA ALA A 27 -10.28 5.14 -19.37
C ALA A 27 -10.94 5.24 -20.77
N PRO A 28 -10.23 5.03 -21.90
CA PRO A 28 -10.87 5.02 -23.22
C PRO A 28 -11.94 3.93 -23.37
N PHE A 29 -11.77 2.76 -22.75
CA PHE A 29 -12.71 1.64 -22.89
C PHE A 29 -14.02 1.87 -22.12
N PHE A 30 -13.96 2.55 -20.97
CA PHE A 30 -15.17 2.95 -20.25
C PHE A 30 -15.98 4.01 -21.01
N ARG A 31 -15.30 4.92 -21.73
CA ARG A 31 -15.96 5.90 -22.60
C ARG A 31 -16.69 5.25 -23.77
N GLU A 32 -16.09 4.24 -24.36
CA GLU A 32 -16.69 3.52 -25.50
C GLU A 32 -17.77 2.53 -25.07
N ASN A 33 -17.66 1.97 -23.86
CA ASN A 33 -18.58 0.98 -23.32
C ASN A 33 -18.97 1.33 -21.88
N PRO A 34 -20.00 2.17 -21.68
CA PRO A 34 -20.46 2.59 -20.35
C PRO A 34 -21.00 1.45 -19.47
N LEU A 35 -21.19 0.26 -20.04
CA LEU A 35 -21.64 -0.94 -19.32
C LEU A 35 -20.47 -1.85 -18.93
N LEU A 36 -19.23 -1.48 -19.22
CA LEU A 36 -18.04 -2.21 -18.79
C LEU A 36 -17.87 -2.06 -17.27
N ARG A 37 -17.68 -3.19 -16.61
CA ARG A 37 -17.28 -3.30 -15.20
C ARG A 37 -15.92 -3.99 -15.14
N VAL A 38 -14.98 -3.43 -14.39
CA VAL A 38 -13.64 -4.00 -14.21
C VAL A 38 -13.43 -4.33 -12.74
N GLU A 39 -13.10 -5.59 -12.48
CA GLU A 39 -12.52 -6.01 -11.20
C GLU A 39 -11.02 -6.19 -11.41
N ARG A 40 -10.21 -5.49 -10.64
CA ARG A 40 -8.76 -5.64 -10.62
C ARG A 40 -8.34 -6.25 -9.30
N ARG A 41 -7.80 -7.46 -9.37
CA ARG A 41 -7.43 -8.27 -8.22
C ARG A 41 -5.91 -8.29 -8.11
N VAL A 42 -5.39 -7.85 -6.98
CA VAL A 42 -3.95 -7.78 -6.71
C VAL A 42 -3.58 -8.84 -5.70
N ASP A 43 -2.80 -9.82 -6.13
CA ASP A 43 -2.22 -10.82 -5.23
C ASP A 43 -1.18 -10.15 -4.33
N MET A 44 -1.52 -9.98 -3.07
CA MET A 44 -0.69 -9.28 -2.10
C MET A 44 0.65 -10.00 -1.87
N MET A 45 0.71 -11.32 -1.98
CA MET A 45 1.98 -12.05 -1.85
C MET A 45 2.83 -11.99 -3.10
N ARG A 46 2.25 -11.87 -4.29
CA ARG A 46 3.04 -11.92 -5.54
C ARG A 46 3.33 -10.56 -6.14
N CYS A 47 2.50 -9.56 -5.85
CA CYS A 47 2.63 -8.21 -6.42
C CYS A 47 3.22 -7.20 -5.45
N MET A 48 3.14 -7.41 -4.13
CA MET A 48 3.87 -6.55 -3.18
C MET A 48 5.34 -6.99 -3.06
N TYR A 49 5.64 -8.24 -3.42
CA TYR A 49 6.98 -8.78 -3.55
C TYR A 49 7.54 -8.35 -4.91
N GLY A 50 8.57 -7.50 -4.90
CA GLY A 50 9.26 -7.06 -6.12
C GLY A 50 8.66 -5.90 -6.90
N ALA A 51 7.53 -5.30 -6.48
CA ALA A 51 7.04 -4.05 -7.09
C ALA A 51 8.03 -2.87 -6.95
N PHE A 52 9.00 -2.99 -6.03
CA PHE A 52 10.06 -2.00 -5.79
C PHE A 52 11.45 -2.63 -5.85
N ASP A 53 11.57 -3.87 -6.29
CA ASP A 53 12.90 -4.42 -6.56
C ASP A 53 13.48 -3.71 -7.78
N ASP A 54 14.81 -3.59 -7.83
CA ASP A 54 15.48 -2.97 -8.94
C ASP A 54 15.12 -3.75 -10.23
N ALA A 55 14.97 -3.04 -11.35
CA ALA A 55 14.61 -3.67 -12.62
C ALA A 55 15.60 -4.78 -13.02
N GLU A 56 16.86 -4.67 -12.56
CA GLU A 56 17.90 -5.69 -12.69
C GLU A 56 17.58 -6.95 -11.89
N ASP A 57 17.12 -6.83 -10.65
CA ASP A 57 16.74 -7.97 -9.80
C ASP A 57 15.54 -8.71 -10.40
N VAL A 58 14.50 -7.97 -10.82
CA VAL A 58 13.33 -8.56 -11.48
C VAL A 58 13.75 -9.28 -12.77
N ALA A 59 14.58 -8.65 -13.61
CA ALA A 59 15.09 -9.28 -14.82
C ALA A 59 15.98 -10.50 -14.52
N GLY A 60 16.81 -10.44 -13.48
CA GLY A 60 17.65 -11.53 -13.00
C GLY A 60 16.83 -12.73 -12.57
N HIS A 61 15.75 -12.51 -11.81
CA HIS A 61 14.80 -13.55 -11.42
C HIS A 61 14.16 -14.25 -12.63
N PHE A 62 13.85 -13.51 -13.70
CA PHE A 62 13.31 -14.10 -14.94
C PHE A 62 14.37 -14.84 -15.76
N LEU A 63 15.61 -14.33 -15.82
CA LEU A 63 16.68 -14.89 -16.67
C LEU A 63 17.33 -16.14 -16.07
N ASP A 64 17.63 -16.12 -14.77
CA ASP A 64 18.19 -17.27 -14.05
C ASP A 64 17.68 -17.30 -12.60
N PRO A 65 16.51 -17.93 -12.36
CA PRO A 65 15.92 -18.05 -11.03
C PRO A 65 16.82 -18.76 -10.00
N ASN A 66 17.82 -19.54 -10.41
CA ASN A 66 18.72 -20.23 -9.48
C ASN A 66 19.89 -19.36 -9.06
N ALA A 67 20.43 -18.55 -9.98
CA ALA A 67 21.48 -17.59 -9.69
C ALA A 67 20.93 -16.35 -8.95
N TRP A 68 19.65 -16.04 -9.17
CA TRP A 68 18.92 -14.95 -8.52
C TRP A 68 17.70 -15.53 -7.78
N PRO A 69 17.90 -16.21 -6.63
CA PRO A 69 16.78 -16.62 -5.80
C PRO A 69 16.08 -15.38 -5.24
N SER A 70 14.74 -15.41 -5.16
CA SER A 70 14.02 -14.36 -4.42
C SER A 70 14.50 -14.35 -2.97
N THR A 71 15.15 -13.26 -2.58
CA THR A 71 15.52 -12.97 -1.19
C THR A 71 14.61 -11.90 -0.61
N PHE A 72 13.45 -11.65 -1.22
CA PHE A 72 12.59 -10.55 -0.81
C PHE A 72 12.06 -10.79 0.61
N VAL A 73 12.41 -9.86 1.48
CA VAL A 73 11.91 -9.80 2.84
C VAL A 73 10.90 -8.67 2.92
N LEU A 74 9.71 -8.99 3.42
CA LEU A 74 8.69 -7.99 3.68
C LEU A 74 8.99 -7.28 4.99
N THR A 75 9.39 -6.02 4.88
CA THR A 75 9.52 -5.05 5.97
C THR A 75 8.42 -4.01 5.84
N ALA A 76 8.13 -3.25 6.90
CA ALA A 76 7.04 -2.27 6.87
C ALA A 76 7.30 -1.13 5.85
N ASP A 77 8.56 -0.71 5.67
CA ASP A 77 8.95 0.25 4.63
C ASP A 77 8.72 -0.26 3.19
N LYS A 78 8.71 -1.59 3.01
CA LYS A 78 8.45 -2.26 1.73
C LYS A 78 7.00 -2.72 1.56
N LEU A 79 6.15 -2.53 2.56
CA LEU A 79 4.73 -2.87 2.50
C LEU A 79 3.87 -1.62 2.34
N VAL A 80 4.06 -0.64 3.23
CA VAL A 80 3.13 0.49 3.37
C VAL A 80 3.10 1.35 2.11
N PRO A 81 4.23 1.82 1.54
CA PRO A 81 4.21 2.59 0.31
C PRO A 81 3.56 1.89 -0.90
N PRO A 82 3.86 0.61 -1.22
CA PRO A 82 3.14 -0.13 -2.26
C PRO A 82 1.63 -0.11 -2.07
N VAL A 83 1.16 -0.45 -0.87
CA VAL A 83 -0.27 -0.55 -0.58
C VAL A 83 -0.92 0.82 -0.78
N LEU A 84 -0.33 1.88 -0.23
CA LEU A 84 -0.82 3.24 -0.42
C LEU A 84 -0.89 3.62 -1.90
N GLN A 85 0.13 3.29 -2.69
CA GLN A 85 0.15 3.58 -4.11
C GLN A 85 -0.97 2.86 -4.87
N TRP A 86 -1.20 1.58 -4.56
CA TRP A 86 -2.31 0.81 -5.10
C TRP A 86 -3.67 1.41 -4.75
N LEU A 87 -3.89 1.79 -3.50
CA LEU A 87 -5.15 2.36 -3.04
C LEU A 87 -5.40 3.74 -3.66
N THR A 88 -4.41 4.62 -3.63
CA THR A 88 -4.54 6.00 -4.14
C THR A 88 -4.68 6.04 -5.67
N ASP A 89 -3.92 5.23 -6.41
CA ASP A 89 -4.08 5.15 -7.87
C ASP A 89 -5.42 4.56 -8.28
N ALA A 90 -5.94 3.60 -7.52
CA ALA A 90 -7.27 3.05 -7.74
C ALA A 90 -8.37 4.10 -7.50
N LEU A 91 -8.25 4.94 -6.47
CA LEU A 91 -9.18 6.06 -6.25
C LEU A 91 -9.06 7.13 -7.36
N ALA A 92 -7.83 7.36 -7.85
CA ALA A 92 -7.54 8.36 -8.87
C ALA A 92 -8.12 8.03 -10.26
N VAL A 93 -8.58 6.80 -10.51
CA VAL A 93 -9.23 6.43 -11.79
C VAL A 93 -10.43 7.31 -12.14
N THR A 94 -11.12 7.83 -11.12
CA THR A 94 -12.24 8.75 -11.29
C THR A 94 -11.83 10.07 -11.94
N ARG A 95 -10.60 10.52 -11.68
CA ARG A 95 -10.02 11.76 -12.25
C ARG A 95 -9.79 11.63 -13.76
N VAL A 96 -9.65 10.42 -14.29
CA VAL A 96 -9.51 10.15 -15.74
C VAL A 96 -10.83 9.71 -16.40
N GLY A 97 -11.95 9.82 -15.68
CA GLY A 97 -13.30 9.57 -16.22
C GLY A 97 -13.78 8.13 -16.11
N ILE A 98 -13.16 7.29 -15.28
CA ILE A 98 -13.67 5.95 -14.94
C ILE A 98 -14.73 6.10 -13.84
N PRO A 99 -15.99 5.68 -14.04
CA PRO A 99 -17.00 5.77 -12.99
C PRO A 99 -16.68 4.87 -11.80
N ALA A 100 -16.89 5.36 -10.58
CA ALA A 100 -16.52 4.66 -9.34
C ALA A 100 -17.22 3.31 -9.17
N GLU A 101 -18.44 3.19 -9.67
CA GLU A 101 -19.24 1.96 -9.65
C GLU A 101 -18.90 0.99 -10.80
N SER A 102 -18.01 1.40 -11.71
CA SER A 102 -17.57 0.61 -12.86
C SER A 102 -16.18 -0.02 -12.66
N TYR A 103 -15.47 0.33 -11.60
CA TYR A 103 -14.13 -0.17 -11.32
C TYR A 103 -13.99 -0.53 -9.83
N THR A 104 -13.43 -1.71 -9.56
CA THR A 104 -13.13 -2.16 -8.20
C THR A 104 -11.72 -2.72 -8.15
N LEU A 105 -10.90 -2.22 -7.24
CA LEU A 105 -9.65 -2.82 -6.81
C LEU A 105 -9.93 -3.77 -5.63
N ILE A 106 -9.40 -4.99 -5.71
CA ILE A 106 -9.46 -5.98 -4.64
C ILE A 106 -8.03 -6.36 -4.27
N LEU A 107 -7.63 -6.09 -3.03
CA LEU A 107 -6.40 -6.64 -2.46
C LEU A 107 -6.68 -8.09 -2.01
N GLU A 108 -6.09 -9.06 -2.69
CA GLU A 108 -6.28 -10.49 -2.45
C GLU A 108 -5.07 -11.10 -1.74
N ALA A 109 -5.26 -11.57 -0.50
CA ALA A 109 -4.29 -12.33 0.27
C ALA A 109 -4.46 -13.84 0.08
N GLY A 110 -5.62 -14.32 -0.40
CA GLY A 110 -5.86 -15.73 -0.69
C GLY A 110 -5.64 -16.63 0.54
N PRO A 111 -4.74 -17.62 0.52
CA PRO A 111 -4.46 -18.47 1.69
C PRO A 111 -3.73 -17.73 2.83
N TYR A 112 -3.27 -16.49 2.60
CA TYR A 112 -2.48 -15.69 3.55
C TYR A 112 -3.30 -14.61 4.25
N ARG A 113 -4.64 -14.72 4.26
CA ARG A 113 -5.54 -13.71 4.84
C ARG A 113 -5.23 -13.36 6.29
N ASP A 114 -4.95 -14.37 7.12
CA ASP A 114 -4.65 -14.14 8.54
C ASP A 114 -3.33 -13.37 8.71
N TYR A 115 -2.32 -13.69 7.88
CA TYR A 115 -1.05 -12.98 7.86
C TYR A 115 -1.23 -11.51 7.45
N PHE A 116 -1.93 -11.24 6.34
CA PHE A 116 -2.16 -9.86 5.91
C PHE A 116 -3.10 -9.08 6.82
N ALA A 117 -4.03 -9.75 7.51
CA ALA A 117 -4.86 -9.10 8.52
C ALA A 117 -4.01 -8.62 9.71
N ASP A 118 -3.12 -9.49 10.22
CA ASP A 118 -2.20 -9.14 11.30
C ASP A 118 -1.23 -8.03 10.89
N VAL A 119 -0.61 -8.18 9.73
CA VAL A 119 0.31 -7.18 9.17
C VAL A 119 -0.38 -5.83 8.93
N SER A 120 -1.62 -5.82 8.42
CA SER A 120 -2.37 -4.58 8.24
C SER A 120 -2.68 -3.90 9.57
N GLN A 121 -3.05 -4.67 10.60
CA GLN A 121 -3.28 -4.13 11.93
C GLN A 121 -2.00 -3.56 12.57
N GLN A 122 -0.88 -4.27 12.43
CA GLN A 122 0.38 -3.90 13.07
C GLN A 122 1.12 -2.77 12.34
N GLN A 123 0.94 -2.66 11.02
CA GLN A 123 1.67 -1.70 10.19
C GLN A 123 0.77 -0.59 9.65
N LEU A 124 -0.24 -0.90 8.84
CA LEU A 124 -1.09 0.11 8.20
C LEU A 124 -1.89 0.93 9.23
N GLN A 125 -2.64 0.26 10.11
CA GLN A 125 -3.44 0.96 11.13
C GLN A 125 -2.59 1.72 12.14
N LYS A 126 -1.38 1.22 12.40
CA LYS A 126 -0.41 1.88 13.27
C LYS A 126 0.11 3.16 12.64
N GLU A 127 0.51 3.12 11.38
CA GLU A 127 0.93 4.31 10.63
C GLU A 127 -0.20 5.34 10.50
N VAL A 128 -1.44 4.90 10.25
CA VAL A 128 -2.63 5.79 10.26
C VAL A 128 -2.75 6.50 11.60
N ALA A 129 -2.67 5.78 12.71
CA ALA A 129 -2.86 6.35 14.04
C ALA A 129 -1.75 7.34 14.41
N TRP A 130 -0.50 7.04 14.08
CA TRP A 130 0.63 7.93 14.29
C TRP A 130 0.56 9.19 13.41
N SER A 131 0.17 9.03 12.14
CA SER A 131 0.00 10.17 11.22
C SER A 131 -1.15 11.09 11.68
N ARG A 132 -2.28 10.52 12.12
CA ARG A 132 -3.38 11.28 12.76
C ARG A 132 -2.91 12.00 14.03
N ALA A 133 -2.09 11.35 14.87
CA ALA A 133 -1.58 11.95 16.10
C ALA A 133 -0.67 13.16 15.80
N LEU A 134 0.19 13.07 14.77
CA LEU A 134 1.00 14.20 14.32
C LEU A 134 0.11 15.37 13.89
N TYR A 135 -0.87 15.12 13.02
CA TYR A 135 -1.78 16.18 12.56
C TYR A 135 -2.57 16.83 13.70
N TYR A 136 -2.95 16.05 14.71
CA TYR A 136 -3.61 16.59 15.90
C TYR A 136 -2.69 17.52 16.71
N LEU A 137 -1.41 17.15 16.86
CA LEU A 137 -0.42 17.93 17.62
C LEU A 137 0.00 19.20 16.86
N ASP A 138 0.18 19.11 15.55
CA ASP A 138 0.52 20.24 14.68
C ASP A 138 -0.56 21.33 14.70
N GLN A 139 -1.84 20.96 14.55
CA GLN A 139 -2.98 21.89 14.63
C GLN A 139 -3.11 22.63 15.97
N ARG A 140 -2.38 22.19 17.02
CA ARG A 140 -2.41 22.77 18.37
C ARG A 140 -1.18 23.61 18.67
N ASP A 141 -0.34 23.91 17.67
CA ASP A 141 0.98 24.53 17.82
C ASP A 141 1.88 23.77 18.81
N ALA A 142 1.58 22.50 19.09
CA ALA A 142 2.42 21.64 19.93
C ALA A 142 3.63 21.12 19.14
N PHE A 143 3.52 21.13 17.81
CA PHE A 143 4.58 20.92 16.84
C PHE A 143 4.76 22.25 16.07
N GLN A 144 6.00 22.74 15.93
CA GLN A 144 6.29 23.96 15.16
C GLN A 144 6.83 23.59 13.77
N LEU A 145 6.01 22.94 12.94
CA LEU A 145 6.41 22.54 11.59
C LEU A 145 6.58 23.75 10.65
N GLU A 146 5.79 24.81 10.84
CA GLU A 146 5.93 26.08 10.12
C GLU A 146 6.88 27.05 10.85
N GLY A 147 8.19 26.87 10.67
CA GLY A 147 9.19 27.86 11.08
C GLY A 147 10.36 27.36 11.92
N SER A 148 10.43 26.07 12.22
CA SER A 148 11.60 25.47 12.85
C SER A 148 12.76 25.38 11.85
N ASN A 149 13.98 25.64 12.33
CA ASN A 149 15.21 25.19 11.68
C ASN A 149 15.22 23.66 11.73
N LEU A 150 14.41 23.02 10.88
CA LEU A 150 14.32 21.58 10.78
C LEU A 150 15.74 21.05 10.57
N THR A 151 16.22 20.21 11.49
CA THR A 151 17.45 19.44 11.27
C THR A 151 17.24 18.58 10.03
N ILE A 152 18.31 18.26 9.28
CA ILE A 152 18.22 17.53 7.99
C ILE A 152 17.36 16.25 8.06
N THR A 153 17.23 15.66 9.25
CA THR A 153 16.48 14.43 9.55
C THR A 153 14.95 14.62 9.54
N GLN A 154 14.40 15.74 10.02
CA GLN A 154 12.95 15.93 10.14
C GLN A 154 12.21 16.03 8.78
N PRO A 155 12.72 16.76 7.77
CA PRO A 155 12.11 16.77 6.43
C PRO A 155 12.15 15.40 5.75
N LEU A 156 13.10 14.54 6.10
CA LEU A 156 13.16 13.16 5.60
C LEU A 156 12.07 12.29 6.23
N TYR A 157 11.84 12.40 7.55
CA TYR A 157 10.75 11.69 8.22
C TYR A 157 9.37 12.13 7.75
N MET A 158 9.18 13.42 7.47
CA MET A 158 7.91 13.93 6.95
C MET A 158 7.52 13.34 5.59
N ARG A 159 8.48 12.91 4.76
CA ARG A 159 8.18 12.21 3.49
C ARG A 159 7.57 10.83 3.69
N PHE A 160 7.67 10.29 4.89
CA PHE A 160 7.29 8.93 5.24
C PHE A 160 6.00 8.86 6.06
N ILE A 161 5.51 10.01 6.53
CA ILE A 161 4.21 10.18 7.18
C ILE A 161 3.12 10.13 6.12
N MET A 162 2.01 9.45 6.45
CA MET A 162 0.85 9.36 5.56
C MET A 162 0.18 10.72 5.40
N THR A 163 -0.19 11.06 4.17
CA THR A 163 -1.04 12.21 3.90
C THR A 163 -2.47 11.97 4.38
N SER A 164 -3.30 13.02 4.45
CA SER A 164 -4.73 12.85 4.69
C SER A 164 -5.40 11.95 3.64
N GLU A 165 -4.98 12.03 2.37
CA GLU A 165 -5.52 11.19 1.30
C GLU A 165 -5.16 9.70 1.50
N ASP A 166 -3.93 9.42 1.96
CA ASP A 166 -3.48 8.06 2.31
C ASP A 166 -4.29 7.48 3.47
N ILE A 167 -4.52 8.28 4.50
CA ILE A 167 -5.30 7.88 5.68
C ILE A 167 -6.74 7.56 5.28
N ASP A 168 -7.39 8.46 4.53
CA ASP A 168 -8.78 8.28 4.09
C ASP A 168 -8.92 7.03 3.19
N ALA A 169 -7.90 6.73 2.37
CA ALA A 169 -7.86 5.53 1.55
C ALA A 169 -7.83 4.24 2.40
N ILE A 170 -6.96 4.16 3.41
CA ILE A 170 -6.88 3.01 4.32
C ILE A 170 -8.16 2.88 5.16
N GLU A 171 -8.66 3.98 5.72
CA GLU A 171 -9.88 3.97 6.54
C GLU A 171 -11.10 3.56 5.72
N SER A 172 -11.21 3.98 4.46
CA SER A 172 -12.32 3.57 3.58
C SER A 172 -12.24 2.10 3.15
N LEU A 173 -11.04 1.55 3.01
CA LEU A 173 -10.81 0.12 2.79
C LEU A 173 -11.22 -0.69 4.04
N ALA A 174 -10.73 -0.28 5.22
CA ALA A 174 -10.95 -0.99 6.48
C ALA A 174 -12.41 -0.97 6.95
N ASN A 175 -13.11 0.14 6.73
CA ASN A 175 -14.52 0.28 7.08
C ASN A 175 -15.48 -0.21 5.98
N GLU A 176 -14.96 -0.74 4.87
CA GLU A 176 -15.73 -1.18 3.70
C GLU A 176 -16.69 -0.09 3.14
N THR A 177 -16.30 1.18 3.24
CA THR A 177 -17.13 2.31 2.78
C THR A 177 -16.82 2.75 1.35
N SER A 178 -15.68 2.33 0.81
CA SER A 178 -15.30 2.64 -0.57
C SER A 178 -16.05 1.77 -1.58
N PRO A 179 -16.66 2.34 -2.64
CA PRO A 179 -17.18 1.55 -3.75
C PRO A 179 -16.07 0.96 -4.64
N ILE A 180 -14.86 1.53 -4.57
CA ILE A 180 -13.72 1.18 -5.43
C ILE A 180 -12.79 0.19 -4.72
N LEU A 181 -12.54 0.36 -3.42
CA LEU A 181 -11.53 -0.41 -2.70
C LEU A 181 -12.16 -1.56 -1.92
N ARG A 182 -11.60 -2.76 -2.07
CA ARG A 182 -11.97 -3.96 -1.31
C ARG A 182 -10.72 -4.76 -0.95
N SER A 183 -10.86 -5.62 0.05
CA SER A 183 -9.86 -6.64 0.38
C SER A 183 -10.55 -7.94 0.76
N ASP A 184 -9.87 -9.07 0.61
CA ASP A 184 -10.37 -10.39 1.03
C ASP A 184 -9.88 -10.81 2.43
N PHE A 185 -9.15 -9.92 3.10
CA PHE A 185 -8.67 -10.01 4.47
C PHE A 185 -9.15 -8.80 5.27
N ASN A 186 -9.07 -8.85 6.60
CA ASN A 186 -9.43 -7.71 7.44
C ASN A 186 -8.31 -6.66 7.42
N ALA A 187 -8.55 -5.46 6.89
CA ALA A 187 -7.53 -4.39 6.84
C ALA A 187 -7.25 -3.73 8.21
N GLY A 188 -7.83 -4.25 9.29
CA GLY A 188 -7.61 -3.86 10.67
C GLY A 188 -8.63 -2.86 11.18
N ILE A 189 -8.53 -2.56 12.47
CA ILE A 189 -9.33 -1.54 13.15
C ILE A 189 -8.46 -0.34 13.50
N ALA A 190 -9.08 0.84 13.46
CA ALA A 190 -8.44 2.08 13.87
C ALA A 190 -7.94 2.00 15.33
N LEU A 191 -6.72 2.46 15.57
CA LEU A 191 -6.13 2.51 16.91
C LEU A 191 -6.49 3.82 17.63
N ASP A 192 -6.34 3.80 18.96
CA ASP A 192 -6.61 4.98 19.80
C ASP A 192 -5.54 6.06 19.61
N VAL A 193 -5.84 7.02 18.73
CA VAL A 193 -5.00 8.21 18.49
C VAL A 193 -4.80 9.03 19.78
N GLY A 194 -5.81 9.08 20.65
CA GLY A 194 -5.75 9.85 21.90
C GLY A 194 -4.72 9.27 22.88
N ALA A 195 -4.59 7.94 22.92
CA ALA A 195 -3.55 7.28 23.70
C ALA A 195 -2.15 7.67 23.21
N ILE A 196 -1.89 7.66 21.90
CA ILE A 196 -0.62 8.07 21.31
C ILE A 196 -0.34 9.54 21.66
N VAL A 197 -1.27 10.44 21.37
CA VAL A 197 -1.14 11.88 21.68
C VAL A 197 -0.81 12.11 23.16
N ASN A 198 -1.52 11.45 24.08
CA ASN A 198 -1.26 11.62 25.52
C ASN A 198 0.13 11.12 25.93
N GLN A 199 0.62 10.05 25.30
CA GLN A 199 1.92 9.45 25.58
C GLN A 199 3.07 10.21 24.93
N THR A 200 2.84 11.01 23.87
CA THR A 200 3.92 11.62 23.09
C THR A 200 3.92 13.14 23.09
N ARG A 201 2.83 13.82 23.51
CA ARG A 201 2.68 15.29 23.44
C ARG A 201 3.74 16.11 24.19
N TYR A 202 4.52 15.48 25.06
CA TYR A 202 5.58 16.12 25.83
C TYR A 202 6.97 15.89 25.24
N LEU A 203 7.08 15.05 24.21
CA LEU A 203 8.33 14.77 23.51
C LEU A 203 8.69 15.96 22.61
N PRO A 204 9.97 16.37 22.56
CA PRO A 204 10.48 17.22 21.49
C PRO A 204 10.26 16.58 20.11
N ASP A 205 10.17 17.39 19.06
CA ASP A 205 9.89 16.94 17.69
C ASP A 205 10.80 15.79 17.22
N GLU A 206 12.12 15.87 17.46
CA GLU A 206 13.09 14.84 17.07
C GLU A 206 12.88 13.51 17.83
N ASP A 207 12.57 13.58 19.12
CA ASP A 207 12.29 12.41 19.95
C ASP A 207 10.95 11.78 19.55
N TRP A 208 9.96 12.60 19.18
CA TRP A 208 8.68 12.12 18.67
C TRP A 208 8.86 11.36 17.35
N PHE A 209 9.61 11.92 16.40
CA PHE A 209 9.89 11.23 15.13
C PHE A 209 10.70 9.96 15.31
N SER A 210 11.64 9.96 16.26
CA SER A 210 12.39 8.76 16.62
C SER A 210 11.46 7.69 17.21
N GLU A 211 10.61 8.07 18.16
CA GLU A 211 9.64 7.16 18.77
C GLU A 211 8.68 6.58 17.73
N TRP A 212 8.12 7.43 16.85
CA TRP A 212 7.31 6.98 15.71
C TRP A 212 8.08 5.97 14.87
N PHE A 213 9.27 6.33 14.38
CA PHE A 213 10.07 5.50 13.47
C PHE A 213 10.41 4.12 14.05
N PHE A 214 10.77 4.06 15.34
CA PHE A 214 11.04 2.79 16.02
C PHE A 214 9.75 2.02 16.35
N THR A 215 8.65 2.72 16.63
CA THR A 215 7.37 2.11 16.97
C THR A 215 6.69 1.51 15.75
N VAL A 216 6.63 2.23 14.63
CA VAL A 216 6.15 1.70 13.34
C VAL A 216 7.17 0.77 12.68
N ASN A 217 8.37 0.66 13.26
CA ASN A 217 9.34 -0.40 13.06
C ASN A 217 9.63 -0.71 11.59
N ARG A 218 9.89 0.36 10.83
CA ARG A 218 9.97 0.39 9.37
C ARG A 218 10.86 -0.72 8.80
N TRP A 219 11.98 -1.00 9.46
CA TRP A 219 13.04 -1.90 8.98
C TRP A 219 13.03 -3.30 9.60
N GLN A 220 12.14 -3.58 10.55
CA GLN A 220 12.08 -4.92 11.15
C GLN A 220 11.35 -5.87 10.21
N LEU A 221 11.89 -7.09 10.11
CA LEU A 221 11.26 -8.19 9.40
C LEU A 221 9.86 -8.41 9.97
N LEU A 222 8.85 -8.47 9.11
CA LEU A 222 7.51 -8.83 9.56
C LEU A 222 7.50 -10.31 9.98
N ALA A 223 7.22 -10.54 11.26
CA ALA A 223 7.30 -11.87 11.84
C ALA A 223 6.30 -12.82 11.19
N GLY A 224 6.71 -14.07 10.97
CA GLY A 224 5.82 -15.09 10.42
C GLY A 224 5.55 -14.95 8.92
N GLN A 225 6.37 -14.18 8.18
CA GLN A 225 6.30 -14.10 6.73
C GLN A 225 6.27 -15.51 6.12
N PRO A 226 5.19 -15.88 5.39
CA PRO A 226 5.13 -17.13 4.66
C PRO A 226 6.26 -17.19 3.61
N PRO A 227 6.79 -18.38 3.27
CA PRO A 227 7.80 -18.48 2.23
C PRO A 227 7.27 -17.88 0.94
N ASP A 228 8.10 -17.06 0.28
CA ASP A 228 7.78 -16.54 -1.04
C ASP A 228 7.55 -17.73 -2.00
N GLN A 229 6.40 -17.73 -2.66
CA GLN A 229 5.99 -18.76 -3.62
C GLN A 229 6.02 -18.24 -5.06
N VAL A 230 6.65 -17.11 -5.35
CA VAL A 230 6.86 -16.68 -6.73
C VAL A 230 7.80 -17.67 -7.42
N ASP A 231 7.21 -18.65 -8.11
CA ASP A 231 7.93 -19.61 -8.93
C ASP A 231 8.18 -19.02 -10.32
N TYR A 232 9.34 -18.37 -10.48
CA TYR A 232 9.80 -17.85 -11.76
C TYR A 232 10.09 -18.95 -12.80
N LYS A 233 10.21 -20.22 -12.40
CA LYS A 233 10.56 -21.35 -13.30
C LYS A 233 9.36 -21.88 -14.06
N VAL A 234 8.16 -21.84 -13.47
CA VAL A 234 6.94 -22.42 -14.08
C VAL A 234 6.55 -21.70 -15.39
N ARG A 235 6.92 -20.43 -15.58
CA ARG A 235 6.40 -19.62 -16.70
C ARG A 235 7.25 -19.57 -17.97
N LEU A 236 8.52 -19.98 -17.95
CA LEU A 236 9.32 -20.11 -19.18
C LEU A 236 8.98 -21.36 -19.99
N ALA A 237 8.30 -22.34 -19.39
CA ALA A 237 7.96 -23.60 -20.05
C ALA A 237 6.62 -23.56 -20.81
N ASP A 238 5.77 -22.56 -20.54
CA ASP A 238 4.38 -22.50 -21.03
C ASP A 238 4.14 -21.42 -22.12
N ASN A 239 5.20 -20.80 -22.67
CA ASN A 239 5.12 -19.85 -23.79
C ASN A 239 5.93 -20.30 -25.01
#